data_AF-A0A842V6V9-F1
#
_entry.id   AF-A0A842V6V9-F1
#
_cell.length_a   1.000
_cell.length_b   1.000
_cell.length_c   1.000
_cell.angle_alpha   90.00
_cell.angle_beta   90.00
_cell.angle_gamma   90.00
#
_symmetry.space_group_name_H-M   'P 1'
#
loop_
_entity.id
_entity.type
_entity.pdbx_description
1 polymer ?
#
loop_
_entity_poly.entity_id
_entity_poly.type
_entity_poly.pdbx_seq_one_letter_code
_entity_poly.pdbx_strand_id
1 'polypeptide(L)' 'MKHIMSVSLGEDTVAKIQNLLRKGKYRNKSHIVEEAIIEFFERGGKDDS' A
#
# COMPACT_ATOMS: atom_id res chain seq x y z
N MET A 1 4.66 13.28 10.31
CA MET A 1 4.70 12.35 11.47
C MET A 1 4.22 10.99 10.98
N LYS A 2 4.82 9.87 11.40
CA LYS A 2 4.38 8.52 10.98
C LYS A 2 3.84 7.75 12.18
N HIS A 3 2.74 7.02 11.99
CA HIS A 3 2.14 6.13 13.00
C HIS A 3 2.37 4.67 12.61
N ILE A 4 2.56 3.80 13.61
CA ILE A 4 2.66 2.36 13.39
C ILE A 4 1.28 1.75 13.59
N MET A 5 0.84 0.98 12.60
CA MET A 5 -0.42 0.23 12.65
C MET A 5 -0.13 -1.24 12.37
N SER A 6 -0.85 -2.13 13.04
CA SER A 6 -0.82 -3.56 12.77
C SER A 6 -2.13 -3.97 12.09
N VAL A 7 -2.04 -4.77 11.04
CA VAL A 7 -3.19 -5.23 10.26
C VAL A 7 -3.00 -6.69 9.88
N SER A 8 -4.12 -7.41 9.77
CA SER A 8 -4.14 -8.75 9.17
C SER A 8 -4.45 -8.61 7.69
N LEU A 9 -3.71 -9.34 6.85
CA LEU A 9 -3.86 -9.33 5.39
C LEU A 9 -3.92 -10.75 4.86
N GLY A 10 -4.70 -10.97 3.80
CA GLY A 10 -4.74 -12.26 3.11
C GLY A 10 -3.38 -12.62 2.51
N GLU A 11 -3.10 -13.91 2.40
CA GLU A 11 -1.82 -14.44 1.90
C GLU A 11 -1.46 -13.90 0.52
N ASP A 12 -2.42 -13.84 -0.40
CA ASP A 12 -2.24 -13.30 -1.75
C ASP A 12 -1.77 -11.84 -1.75
N THR A 13 -2.31 -11.03 -0.83
CA THR A 13 -1.92 -9.61 -0.68
C THR A 13 -0.50 -9.52 -0.14
N VAL A 14 -0.14 -10.36 0.83
CA VAL A 14 1.24 -10.43 1.37
C VAL A 14 2.22 -10.85 0.27
N ALA A 15 1.87 -11.85 -0.55
CA ALA A 15 2.71 -12.30 -1.67
C ALA A 15 2.93 -11.18 -2.70
N LYS A 16 1.88 -10.43 -3.05
CA LYS A 16 1.98 -9.27 -3.94
C LYS A 16 2.91 -8.18 -3.37
N ILE A 17 2.76 -7.84 -2.09
CA ILE A 17 3.64 -6.86 -1.41
C ILE A 17 5.10 -7.32 -1.47
N GLN A 18 5.38 -8.60 -1.16
CA GLN A 18 6.74 -9.14 -1.22
C GLN A 18 7.34 -9.08 -2.64
N ASN A 19 6.55 -9.41 -3.66
CA ASN A 19 6.98 -9.31 -5.05
C ASN A 19 7.30 -7.87 -5.47
N LEU A 20 6.51 -6.90 -5.01
CA LEU A 20 6.76 -5.47 -5.29
C LEU A 20 8.05 -4.97 -4.62
N LEU A 21 8.38 -5.45 -3.42
CA LEU A 21 9.67 -5.13 -2.78
C LEU A 21 10.85 -5.67 -3.58
N ARG A 22 10.75 -6.91 -4.08
CA ARG A 22 11.81 -7.55 -4.86
C ARG A 22 12.13 -6.81 -6.16
N LYS A 23 11.14 -6.13 -6.76
CA LYS A 23 11.31 -5.33 -7.97
C LYS A 23 12.10 -4.03 -7.74
N GLY A 24 12.44 -3.68 -6.50
CA GLY A 24 13.29 -2.53 -6.16
C GLY A 24 12.62 -1.15 -6.32
N LYS A 25 11.35 -1.10 -6.78
CA LYS A 25 10.61 0.16 -6.94
C LYS A 25 10.25 0.83 -5.60
N TYR A 26 10.18 0.05 -4.51
CA TYR A 26 9.74 0.55 -3.20
C TYR A 26 10.80 0.34 -2.13
N ARG A 27 10.94 1.33 -1.25
CA ARG A 27 11.93 1.34 -0.15
C ARG A 27 11.66 0.28 0.92
N ASN A 28 10.38 0.06 1.26
CA ASN A 28 9.94 -0.89 2.29
C ASN A 28 8.42 -1.16 2.17
N LYS A 29 7.89 -2.04 3.03
CA LYS A 29 6.46 -2.40 3.06
C LYS A 29 5.56 -1.18 3.27
N SER A 30 5.93 -0.30 4.20
CA SER A 30 5.15 0.91 4.50
C SER A 30 5.04 1.84 3.30
N HIS A 31 6.11 1.97 2.50
CA HIS A 31 6.10 2.76 1.28
C HIS A 31 5.10 2.22 0.25
N ILE A 32 5.01 0.89 0.09
CA ILE A 32 4.02 0.26 -0.80
C ILE A 32 2.60 0.59 -0.35
N VAL A 33 2.34 0.45 0.95
CA VAL A 33 1.01 0.67 1.53
C VAL A 33 0.62 2.15 1.44
N GLU A 34 1.53 3.08 1.74
CA GLU A 34 1.28 4.52 1.62
C GLU A 34 0.91 4.90 0.18
N GLU A 35 1.69 4.47 -0.82
CA GLU A 35 1.42 4.75 -2.24
C GLU A 35 0.08 4.15 -2.69
N ALA A 36 -0.22 2.92 -2.29
CA ALA A 36 -1.47 2.26 -2.65
C ALA A 36 -2.70 2.96 -2.04
N ILE A 37 -2.58 3.46 -0.80
CA ILE A 37 -3.65 4.23 -0.14
C ILE A 37 -3.84 5.58 -0.82
N ILE A 38 -2.75 6.29 -1.14
CA ILE A 38 -2.80 7.55 -1.89
C ILE A 38 -3.50 7.32 -3.22
N GLU A 39 -3.07 6.33 -4.00
CA GLU A 39 -3.66 5.98 -5.29
C GLU A 39 -5.14 5.59 -5.16
N PHE A 40 -5.52 4.88 -4.10
CA PHE A 40 -6.90 4.53 -3.81
C PHE A 40 -7.79 5.77 -3.61
N PHE A 41 -7.33 6.74 -2.80
CA PHE A 41 -8.08 7.97 -2.57
C PHE A 41 -8.04 8.94 -3.75
N GLU A 42 -6.92 9.05 -4.46
CA GLU A 42 -6.79 9.93 -5.63
C GLU A 42 -7.61 9.41 -6.82
N ARG A 43 -7.75 8.09 -6.97
CA ARG A 43 -8.62 7.50 -8.00
C ARG A 43 -10.08 7.43 -7.57
N GLY A 44 -10.35 7.31 -6.27
CA GLY A 44 -11.70 7.32 -5.69
C GLY A 44 -12.30 8.71 -5.50
N GLY A 45 -11.49 9.77 -5.47
CA GLY A 45 -11.92 11.16 -5.27
C GLY A 45 -12.68 11.81 -6.43
N LYS A 46 -13.18 11.03 -7.39
CA LYS A 46 -14.17 11.48 -8.38
C LYS A 46 -15.61 11.10 -8.05
N ASP A 47 -15.83 10.28 -7.02
CA ASP A 47 -17.15 9.87 -6.57
C ASP A 47 -17.32 10.19 -5.08
N ASP A 48 -17.30 11.48 -4.73
CA ASP A 48 -18.22 12.07 -3.75
C ASP A 48 -18.05 13.60 -3.73
N SER A 49 -19.18 14.28 -3.92
CA SER A 49 -19.35 15.74 -3.97
C SER A 49 -19.31 16.40 -2.60
#